data_AF-A0A839SR35-F1
#
_entry.id   AF-A0A839SR35-F1
#
_cell.length_a   1.000
_cell.length_b   1.000
_cell.length_c   1.000
_cell.angle_alpha   90.00
_cell.angle_beta   90.00
_cell.angle_gamma   90.00
#
_symmetry.space_group_name_H-M   'P 1'
#
loop_
_entity.id
_entity.type
_entity.pdbx_description
1 polymer ?
#
loop_
_entity_poly.entity_id
_entity_poly.type
_entity_poly.pdbx_seq_one_letter_code
_entity_poly.pdbx_strand_id
1 'polypeptide(L)'
;MPKFLLLQGGNMNFLGIREPEVYGRTTAPELDEMVRAYAAEKGFEVEIYYTNIEGEAIDKMFDAHNRKLDGCVINPGGFCYAGYALRDCIRGIKVPTVEVHMTNHYTRQIFSVTAQATKGVFMGMGIQTYMRAFDSLLALLEEQKSA
;
A
#
# COMPACT_ATOMS: atom_id res chain seq x y z
N MET A 1 5.20 1.12 -19.55
CA MET A 1 4.54 0.22 -18.59
C MET A 1 4.30 1.01 -17.31
N PRO A 2 3.10 0.99 -16.70
CA PRO A 2 2.85 1.69 -15.44
C PRO A 2 3.82 1.23 -14.35
N LYS A 3 4.24 2.15 -13.49
CA LYS A 3 5.20 1.90 -12.40
C LYS A 3 4.59 2.28 -11.06
N PHE A 4 4.44 1.30 -10.19
CA PHE A 4 3.85 1.47 -8.88
C PHE A 4 4.84 1.21 -7.74
N LEU A 5 4.59 1.85 -6.61
CA LEU A 5 5.19 1.52 -5.32
C LEU A 5 4.22 0.67 -4.51
N LEU A 6 4.69 -0.40 -3.89
CA LEU A 6 4.07 -1.05 -2.75
C LEU A 6 4.85 -0.70 -1.49
N LEU A 7 4.28 0.19 -0.67
CA LEU A 7 4.87 0.63 0.58
C LEU A 7 4.26 -0.15 1.76
N GLN A 8 5.12 -0.83 2.50
CA GLN A 8 4.77 -1.67 3.64
C GLN A 8 5.36 -1.05 4.90
N GLY A 9 4.48 -0.53 5.76
CA GLY A 9 4.84 0.22 6.95
C GLY A 9 5.12 -0.65 8.17
N GLY A 10 5.00 -0.04 9.35
CA GLY A 10 5.48 -0.62 10.60
C GLY A 10 5.02 -2.06 10.85
N ASN A 11 5.98 -2.93 11.15
CA ASN A 11 5.87 -4.36 11.42
C ASN A 11 5.49 -5.26 10.23
N MET A 12 5.24 -4.72 9.03
CA MET A 12 4.81 -5.53 7.90
C MET A 12 5.90 -6.48 7.39
N ASN A 13 7.17 -6.22 7.69
CA ASN A 13 8.26 -7.16 7.41
C ASN A 13 8.18 -8.47 8.22
N PHE A 14 7.33 -8.51 9.26
CA PHE A 14 7.10 -9.69 10.11
C PHE A 14 5.74 -10.37 9.85
N LEU A 15 5.09 -10.04 8.72
CA LEU A 15 3.84 -10.66 8.29
C LEU A 15 3.98 -12.19 8.23
N GLY A 16 2.93 -12.92 8.62
CA GLY A 16 2.89 -14.39 8.64
C GLY A 16 3.65 -15.06 9.78
N ILE A 17 4.51 -14.32 10.49
CA ILE A 17 5.28 -14.81 11.65
C ILE A 17 4.60 -14.38 12.96
N ARG A 18 4.14 -13.13 13.03
CA ARG A 18 3.47 -12.58 14.22
C ARG A 18 1.97 -12.83 14.17
N GLU A 19 1.42 -13.41 15.25
CA GLU A 19 -0.03 -13.61 15.45
C GLU A 19 -0.73 -14.18 14.19
N PRO A 20 -0.26 -15.31 13.64
CA PRO A 20 -0.74 -15.84 12.35
C PRO A 20 -2.23 -16.21 12.36
N GLU A 21 -2.82 -16.41 13.53
CA GLU A 21 -4.26 -16.63 13.71
C GLU A 21 -5.09 -15.38 13.39
N VAL A 22 -4.48 -14.19 13.46
CA VAL A 22 -5.15 -12.89 13.23
C VAL A 22 -4.87 -12.38 11.82
N TYR A 23 -3.62 -12.46 11.36
CA TYR A 23 -3.17 -11.84 10.10
C TYR A 23 -3.05 -12.82 8.93
N GLY A 24 -3.27 -14.11 9.20
CA GLY A 24 -3.01 -15.19 8.25
C GLY A 24 -1.55 -15.65 8.28
N ARG A 25 -1.28 -16.73 7.55
CA ARG A 25 0.05 -17.37 7.51
C ARG A 25 0.93 -16.90 6.37
N THR A 26 0.41 -16.08 5.47
CA THR A 26 1.18 -15.55 4.35
C THR A 26 2.27 -14.64 4.87
N THR A 27 3.50 -14.94 4.47
CA THR A 27 4.69 -14.20 4.86
C THR A 27 4.94 -13.01 3.93
N ALA A 28 5.81 -12.08 4.34
CA ALA A 28 6.21 -10.97 3.48
C ALA A 28 6.84 -11.46 2.14
N PRO A 29 7.76 -12.44 2.11
CA PRO A 29 8.27 -12.98 0.85
C PRO A 29 7.19 -13.59 -0.05
N GLU A 30 6.24 -14.33 0.51
CA GLU A 30 5.13 -14.90 -0.28
C GLU A 30 4.22 -13.80 -0.84
N LEU A 31 3.95 -12.74 -0.06
CA LEU A 31 3.21 -11.58 -0.55
C LEU A 31 3.94 -10.89 -1.72
N ASP A 32 5.26 -10.72 -1.61
CA ASP A 32 6.09 -10.13 -2.66
C ASP A 32 6.00 -10.94 -3.96
N GLU A 33 6.11 -12.28 -3.87
CA GLU A 33 5.98 -13.18 -5.01
C GLU A 33 4.60 -13.07 -5.66
N MET A 34 3.54 -13.07 -4.86
CA MET A 34 2.16 -12.93 -5.35
C MET A 34 1.94 -11.58 -6.05
N VAL A 35 2.43 -10.49 -5.48
CA VAL A 35 2.30 -9.15 -6.06
C VAL A 35 3.11 -9.04 -7.35
N ARG A 36 4.32 -9.59 -7.42
CA ARG A 36 5.15 -9.59 -8.64
C ARG A 36 4.54 -10.45 -9.75
N ALA A 37 4.02 -11.62 -9.41
CA ALA A 37 3.32 -12.47 -10.37
C ALA A 37 2.09 -11.76 -10.96
N TYR A 38 1.32 -11.10 -10.09
CA TYR A 38 0.17 -10.32 -10.50
C TYR A 38 0.55 -9.10 -11.37
N ALA A 39 1.64 -8.43 -11.03
CA ALA A 39 2.18 -7.32 -11.82
C ALA A 39 2.57 -7.77 -13.24
N ALA A 40 3.21 -8.94 -13.37
CA ALA A 40 3.53 -9.53 -14.66
C ALA A 40 2.28 -9.89 -15.47
N GLU A 41 1.26 -10.46 -14.83
CA GLU A 41 -0.03 -10.78 -15.46
C GLU A 41 -0.75 -9.52 -15.99
N LYS A 42 -0.76 -8.44 -15.19
CA LYS A 42 -1.47 -7.19 -15.50
C LYS A 42 -0.66 -6.19 -16.33
N GLY A 43 0.63 -6.45 -16.55
CA GLY A 43 1.49 -5.58 -17.34
C GLY A 43 1.86 -4.26 -16.65
N PHE A 44 2.25 -4.32 -15.37
CA PHE A 44 2.85 -3.19 -14.65
C PHE A 44 4.16 -3.58 -13.93
N GLU A 45 4.98 -2.58 -13.60
CA GLU A 45 6.15 -2.73 -12.74
C GLU A 45 5.79 -2.35 -11.31
N VAL A 46 6.32 -3.10 -10.33
CA VAL A 46 6.12 -2.82 -8.90
C VAL A 46 7.44 -2.82 -8.15
N GLU A 47 7.71 -1.71 -7.48
CA GLU A 47 8.76 -1.57 -6.49
C GLU A 47 8.16 -1.85 -5.12
N ILE A 48 8.71 -2.80 -4.37
CA ILE A 48 8.21 -3.18 -3.04
C ILE A 48 9.20 -2.70 -2.00
N TYR A 49 8.73 -1.96 -0.99
CA TYR A 49 9.55 -1.37 0.05
C TYR A 49 8.93 -1.57 1.42
N TYR A 50 9.70 -2.14 2.34
CA TYR A 50 9.33 -2.34 3.75
C TYR A 50 10.13 -1.41 4.64
N THR A 51 9.48 -0.77 5.61
CA THR A 51 10.17 0.00 6.64
C THR A 51 9.39 0.03 7.96
N ASN A 52 10.16 0.12 9.05
CA ASN A 52 9.64 0.33 10.40
C ASN A 52 9.80 1.78 10.87
N ILE A 53 10.35 2.65 10.03
CA ILE A 53 10.68 4.03 10.35
C ILE A 53 9.82 4.96 9.48
N GLU A 54 9.00 5.80 10.11
CA GLU A 54 8.08 6.68 9.39
C GLU A 54 8.81 7.65 8.45
N GLY A 55 9.97 8.17 8.86
CA GLY A 55 10.80 9.03 8.02
C GLY A 55 11.25 8.37 6.71
N GLU A 56 11.64 7.10 6.75
CA GLU A 56 12.01 6.35 5.53
C GLU A 56 10.81 6.13 4.61
N ALA A 57 9.61 5.92 5.19
CA ALA A 57 8.38 5.81 4.41
C ALA A 57 8.07 7.13 3.70
N ILE A 58 8.23 8.26 4.39
CA ILE A 58 8.07 9.61 3.84
C ILE A 58 9.08 9.86 2.71
N ASP A 59 10.36 9.57 2.94
CA ASP A 59 11.41 9.73 1.93
C ASP A 59 11.12 8.87 0.70
N LYS A 60 10.58 7.66 0.90
CA LYS A 60 10.21 6.79 -0.22
C LYS A 60 9.04 7.34 -1.03
N MET A 61 8.06 7.96 -0.39
CA MET A 61 6.96 8.63 -1.09
C MET A 61 7.44 9.87 -1.86
N PHE A 62 8.41 10.62 -1.33
CA PHE A 62 9.04 11.72 -2.07
C PHE A 62 9.87 11.24 -3.26
N ASP A 63 10.64 10.15 -3.12
CA ASP A 63 11.32 9.49 -4.24
C ASP A 63 10.32 9.08 -5.33
N ALA A 64 9.21 8.44 -4.92
CA ALA A 64 8.14 8.06 -5.84
C ALA A 64 7.56 9.27 -6.59
N HIS A 65 7.37 10.39 -5.90
CA HIS A 65 6.92 11.65 -6.50
C HIS A 65 7.92 12.20 -7.51
N ASN A 66 9.20 12.29 -7.14
CA ASN A 66 10.25 12.86 -7.97
C ASN A 66 10.49 12.03 -9.24
N ARG A 67 10.42 10.70 -9.11
CA ARG A 67 10.49 9.75 -10.22
C ARG A 67 9.19 9.64 -11.02
N LYS A 68 8.14 10.35 -10.61
CA LYS A 68 6.82 10.36 -11.26
C LYS A 68 6.22 8.97 -11.41
N LEU A 69 6.25 8.19 -10.34
CA LEU A 69 5.54 6.91 -10.30
C LEU A 69 4.05 7.12 -10.53
N ASP A 70 3.42 6.15 -11.17
CA ASP A 70 2.02 6.23 -11.60
C ASP A 70 1.04 6.00 -10.43
N GLY A 71 1.52 5.54 -9.28
CA GLY A 71 0.70 5.30 -8.10
C GLY A 71 1.43 4.55 -6.97
N CYS A 72 0.78 4.50 -5.81
CA CYS A 72 1.26 3.80 -4.63
C CYS A 72 0.13 2.98 -4.00
N VAL A 73 0.41 1.71 -3.70
CA VAL A 73 -0.38 0.90 -2.76
C VAL A 73 0.36 0.94 -1.43
N ILE A 74 -0.34 1.29 -0.36
CA ILE A 74 0.25 1.35 0.99
C ILE A 74 -0.50 0.45 1.96
N ASN A 75 0.22 -0.39 2.69
CA ASN A 75 -0.25 -0.91 3.96
C ASN A 75 0.56 -0.23 5.08
N PRO A 76 -0.04 0.71 5.84
CA PRO A 76 0.69 1.49 6.82
C PRO A 76 1.14 0.66 8.04
N GLY A 77 0.55 -0.51 8.29
CA GLY A 77 0.85 -1.33 9.46
C GLY A 77 0.77 -0.53 10.77
N GLY A 78 1.86 -0.44 11.52
CA GLY A 78 1.92 0.38 12.73
C GLY A 78 1.64 1.87 12.53
N PHE A 79 1.87 2.41 11.33
CA PHE A 79 1.63 3.83 11.04
C PHE A 79 0.14 4.17 10.95
N CYS A 80 -0.76 3.19 10.90
CA CYS A 80 -2.20 3.43 10.92
C CYS A 80 -2.64 4.25 12.14
N TYR A 81 -1.96 4.09 13.28
CA TYR A 81 -2.36 4.70 14.55
C TYR A 81 -1.87 6.14 14.72
N ALA A 82 -0.65 6.43 14.26
CA ALA A 82 0.02 7.69 14.58
C ALA A 82 0.88 8.25 13.43
N GLY A 83 0.77 7.70 12.22
CA GLY A 83 1.49 8.15 11.02
C GLY A 83 0.96 9.46 10.44
N TYR A 84 0.82 10.50 11.27
CA TYR A 84 0.30 11.80 10.86
C TYR A 84 1.25 12.53 9.90
N ALA A 85 2.57 12.36 10.07
CA ALA A 85 3.54 12.95 9.15
C ALA A 85 3.48 12.25 7.79
N LEU A 86 3.35 10.92 7.77
CA LEU A 86 3.15 10.16 6.53
C LEU A 86 1.83 10.51 5.84
N ARG A 87 0.74 10.71 6.59
CA ARG A 87 -0.54 11.22 6.05
C ARG A 87 -0.34 12.56 5.32
N ASP A 88 0.36 13.50 5.93
CA ASP A 88 0.56 14.83 5.36
C ASP A 88 1.51 14.80 4.16
N CYS A 89 2.51 13.91 4.17
CA CYS A 89 3.32 13.59 2.99
C CYS A 89 2.45 13.11 1.82
N ILE A 90 1.56 12.13 2.04
CA ILE A 90 0.66 11.60 1.00
C ILE A 90 -0.22 12.72 0.41
N ARG A 91 -0.74 13.64 1.24
CA ARG A 91 -1.53 14.80 0.77
C ARG A 91 -0.71 15.79 -0.07
N GLY A 92 0.58 15.92 0.22
CA GLY A 92 1.47 16.89 -0.41
C GLY A 92 2.00 16.48 -1.78
N ILE A 93 1.87 15.21 -2.16
CA ILE A 93 2.41 14.67 -3.41
C ILE A 93 1.31 14.39 -4.45
N LYS A 94 1.72 14.28 -5.72
CA LYS A 94 0.80 13.97 -6.84
C LYS A 94 0.59 12.47 -7.10
N VAL A 95 1.28 11.59 -6.38
CA VAL A 95 1.20 10.15 -6.59
C VAL A 95 -0.12 9.62 -6.01
N PRO A 96 -1.06 9.11 -6.84
CA PRO A 96 -2.31 8.57 -6.33
C PRO A 96 -2.00 7.37 -5.43
N THR A 97 -2.51 7.41 -4.20
CA THR A 97 -2.21 6.42 -3.17
C THR A 97 -3.48 5.69 -2.76
N VAL A 98 -3.46 4.36 -2.69
CA VAL A 98 -4.56 3.51 -2.22
C VAL A 98 -4.09 2.72 -1.01
N GLU A 99 -4.87 2.75 0.07
CA GLU A 99 -4.52 2.04 1.30
C GLU A 99 -5.11 0.63 1.33
N VAL A 100 -4.39 -0.32 1.91
CA VAL A 100 -4.84 -1.71 2.04
C VAL A 100 -4.60 -2.28 3.43
N HIS A 101 -5.56 -3.08 3.90
CA HIS A 101 -5.49 -3.84 5.14
C HIS A 101 -6.01 -5.26 4.94
N MET A 102 -5.23 -6.27 5.30
CA MET A 102 -5.66 -7.66 5.16
C MET A 102 -6.85 -7.99 6.07
N THR A 103 -6.89 -7.39 7.26
CA THR A 103 -7.96 -7.58 8.25
C THR A 103 -8.98 -6.44 8.21
N ASN A 104 -10.18 -6.71 8.71
CA ASN A 104 -11.20 -5.67 8.87
C ASN A 104 -10.83 -4.81 10.09
N HIS A 105 -10.41 -3.57 9.86
CA HIS A 105 -10.04 -2.65 10.94
C HIS A 105 -11.23 -2.26 11.83
N TYR A 106 -12.44 -2.19 11.27
CA TYR A 106 -13.62 -1.76 12.01
C TYR A 106 -14.05 -2.76 13.09
N THR A 107 -13.79 -4.06 12.91
CA THR A 107 -14.07 -5.05 13.96
C THR A 107 -13.18 -4.89 15.19
N ARG A 108 -12.08 -4.13 15.06
CA ARG A 108 -11.10 -3.83 16.11
C ARG A 108 -11.10 -2.36 16.51
N GLN A 109 -12.06 -1.57 16.01
CA GLN A 109 -12.18 -0.12 16.26
C GLN A 109 -10.90 0.66 15.90
N ILE A 110 -10.18 0.21 14.86
CA ILE A 110 -8.99 0.88 14.36
C ILE A 110 -9.41 1.85 13.26
N PHE A 111 -9.01 3.11 13.40
CA PHE A 111 -9.19 4.14 12.37
C PHE A 111 -7.82 4.59 11.88
N SER A 112 -7.52 4.28 10.61
CA SER A 112 -6.22 4.61 10.04
C SER A 112 -6.10 6.11 9.77
N VAL A 113 -5.06 6.75 10.31
CA VAL A 113 -4.81 8.17 10.11
C VAL A 113 -4.40 8.49 8.67
N THR A 114 -3.67 7.58 8.02
CA THR A 114 -3.19 7.73 6.64
C THR A 114 -4.32 7.60 5.62
N ALA A 115 -5.38 6.85 5.94
CA ALA A 115 -6.52 6.63 5.04
C ALA A 115 -7.16 7.95 4.58
N GLN A 116 -7.15 8.97 5.44
CA GLN A 116 -7.67 10.33 5.17
C GLN A 116 -6.92 11.10 4.07
N ALA A 117 -5.80 10.56 3.59
CA ALA A 117 -4.98 11.13 2.52
C ALA A 117 -5.00 10.29 1.23
N THR A 118 -5.61 9.10 1.27
CA THR A 118 -5.63 8.16 0.15
C THR A 118 -6.87 8.32 -0.73
N LYS A 119 -6.80 7.80 -1.97
CA LYS A 119 -7.93 7.76 -2.91
C LYS A 119 -9.04 6.82 -2.48
N GLY A 120 -8.68 5.78 -1.73
CA GLY A 120 -9.59 4.77 -1.25
C GLY A 120 -8.86 3.75 -0.39
N VAL A 121 -9.64 2.91 0.30
CA VAL A 121 -9.13 1.88 1.20
C VAL A 121 -9.80 0.55 0.90
N PHE A 122 -9.00 -0.51 0.74
CA PHE A 122 -9.49 -1.89 0.75
C PHE A 122 -9.16 -2.54 2.08
N MET A 123 -10.15 -3.17 2.74
CA MET A 123 -9.91 -3.82 4.02
C MET A 123 -10.71 -5.12 4.19
N GLY A 124 -10.16 -6.07 4.95
CA GLY A 124 -10.88 -7.25 5.44
C GLY A 124 -11.04 -8.40 4.45
N MET A 125 -10.43 -8.33 3.27
CA MET A 125 -10.48 -9.38 2.24
C MET A 125 -9.14 -10.12 2.09
N GLY A 126 -8.32 -10.13 3.15
CA GLY A 126 -7.01 -10.77 3.14
C GLY A 126 -6.09 -10.19 2.07
N ILE A 127 -5.30 -11.06 1.44
CA ILE A 127 -4.31 -10.68 0.42
C ILE A 127 -4.96 -10.05 -0.82
N GLN A 128 -6.21 -10.40 -1.14
CA GLN A 128 -6.89 -9.88 -2.32
C GLN A 128 -7.02 -8.35 -2.31
N THR A 129 -6.98 -7.73 -1.13
CA THR A 129 -6.97 -6.26 -0.99
C THR A 129 -5.83 -5.60 -1.76
N TYR A 130 -4.64 -6.20 -1.81
CA TYR A 130 -3.49 -5.68 -2.57
C TYR A 130 -3.77 -5.67 -4.07
N MET A 131 -4.25 -6.80 -4.61
CA MET A 131 -4.54 -6.92 -6.04
C MET A 131 -5.63 -5.94 -6.48
N ARG A 132 -6.69 -5.79 -5.67
CA ARG A 132 -7.76 -4.82 -5.96
C ARG A 132 -7.30 -3.37 -5.88
N ALA A 133 -6.33 -3.06 -5.01
CA ALA A 133 -5.72 -1.74 -4.99
C ALA A 133 -4.95 -1.44 -6.28
N PHE A 134 -4.17 -2.40 -6.80
CA PHE A 134 -3.51 -2.23 -8.09
C PHE A 134 -4.50 -2.11 -9.25
N ASP A 135 -5.54 -2.95 -9.30
CA ASP A 135 -6.62 -2.82 -10.29
C ASP A 135 -7.22 -1.40 -10.28
N SER A 136 -7.46 -0.84 -9.09
CA SER A 136 -8.03 0.50 -8.96
C SER A 136 -7.07 1.60 -9.44
N LEU A 137 -5.76 1.47 -9.21
CA LEU A 137 -4.77 2.40 -9.72
C LEU A 137 -4.67 2.33 -11.25
N LEU A 138 -4.71 1.13 -11.84
CA LEU A 138 -4.73 0.96 -13.29
C LEU A 138 -5.95 1.65 -13.91
N ALA A 139 -7.14 1.44 -13.35
CA ALA A 139 -8.36 2.09 -13.80
C ALA A 139 -8.25 3.64 -13.74
N LEU A 140 -7.71 4.18 -12.65
CA LEU A 140 -7.49 5.63 -12.51
C LEU A 140 -6.55 6.19 -13.61
N LEU A 141 -5.53 5.44 -14.02
CA LEU A 141 -4.65 5.86 -15.11
C LEU A 141 -5.33 5.84 -16.48
N GLU A 142 -6.24 4.89 -16.72
CA GLU A 142 -7.02 4.81 -17.96
C GLU A 142 -8.00 5.97 -18.08
N GLU A 143 -8.66 6.33 -16.98
CA GLU A 143 -9.54 7.50 -16.91
C GLU A 143 -8.78 8.79 -17.22
N GLN A 144 -7.57 8.96 -16.68
CA GLN A 144 -6.73 10.14 -16.93
C GLN A 144 -6.24 10.26 -18.37
N LYS A 145 -6.06 9.15 -19.09
CA LYS A 145 -5.70 9.18 -20.53
C LYS A 145 -6.87 9.53 -21.42
N SER A 146 -8.09 9.32 -20.93
CA SER A 146 -9.34 9.52 -21.68
C SER A 146 -9.94 10.92 -21.47
N ALA A 147 -9.39 11.71 -20.55
CA ALA A 147 -9.76 13.08 -20.24
C ALA A 147 -8.83 14.09 -20.94
#